data_AF-A0A2A7NY12-F1
#
_entry.id   AF-A0A2A7NY12-F1
#
_cell.length_a   1.000
_cell.length_b   1.000
_cell.length_c   1.000
_cell.angle_alpha   90.00
_cell.angle_beta   90.00
_cell.angle_gamma   90.00
#
_symmetry.space_group_name_H-M   'P 1'
#
loop_
_entity.id
_entity.type
_entity.pdbx_description
1 polymer ?
#
loop_
_entity_poly.entity_id
_entity_poly.type
_entity_poly.pdbx_seq_one_letter_code
_entity_poly.pdbx_strand_id
1 'polypeptide(L)' 'MQYLLLVLMVAGLAFATYRLLRASAERPRPRVIGPDDDPDFLRRLDPKDNPRN' A
#
# COMPACT_ATOMS: atom_id res chain seq x y z
N MET A 1 9.53 41.25 8.33
CA MET A 1 9.58 40.09 9.25
C MET A 1 8.28 39.29 9.30
N GLN A 2 7.13 39.91 9.60
CA GLN A 2 5.84 39.18 9.69
C GLN A 2 5.43 38.46 8.40
N TYR A 3 5.70 39.07 7.24
CA TYR A 3 5.47 38.43 5.94
C TYR A 3 6.35 37.20 5.70
N LEU A 4 7.57 37.17 6.25
CA LEU A 4 8.44 35.99 6.14
C LEU A 4 7.84 34.81 6.89
N LEU A 5 7.32 35.05 8.10
CA LEU A 5 6.61 34.03 8.88
C LEU A 5 5.36 33.53 8.15
N LEU A 6 4.60 34.44 7.53
CA LEU A 6 3.43 34.07 6.70
C LEU A 6 3.84 33.16 5.54
N VAL A 7 4.90 33.50 4.81
CA VAL A 7 5.40 32.70 3.68
C VAL A 7 5.86 31.33 4.16
N LEU A 8 6.60 31.25 5.27
CA LEU A 8 7.04 29.98 5.85
C LEU A 8 5.86 29.11 6.30
N MET A 9 4.82 29.73 6.87
CA MET A 9 3.61 29.03 7.27
C MET A 9 2.87 28.45 6.06
N VAL A 10 2.68 29.23 5.00
CA VAL A 10 2.04 28.78 3.75
C VAL A 10 2.86 27.67 3.09
N ALA A 11 4.18 27.84 2.98
CA ALA A 11 5.07 26.84 2.42
C ALA A 11 5.06 25.53 3.22
N GLY A 12 5.04 25.63 4.55
CA GLY A 12 4.94 24.49 5.45
C GLY A 12 3.63 23.71 5.27
N LEU A 13 2.49 24.40 5.18
CA LEU A 13 1.21 23.76 4.91
C LEU A 13 1.16 23.10 3.53
N ALA A 14 1.66 23.78 2.49
CA ALA A 14 1.71 23.24 1.13
C ALA A 14 2.58 21.96 1.09
N PHE A 15 3.75 22.01 1.73
CA PHE A 15 4.65 20.85 1.82
C PHE A 15 4.03 19.69 2.59
N ALA A 16 3.41 19.96 3.75
CA ALA A 16 2.73 18.93 4.53
C ALA A 16 1.63 18.25 3.72
N THR A 17 0.79 19.04 3.05
CA THR A 17 -0.30 18.54 2.19
C THR A 17 0.25 17.67 1.06
N TYR A 18 1.27 18.15 0.34
CA TYR A 18 1.95 17.38 -0.70
C TYR A 18 2.54 16.06 -0.16
N ARG A 19 3.20 16.12 0.99
CA ARG A 19 3.86 14.98 1.62
C ARG A 19 2.88 13.90 2.08
N LEU A 20 1.70 14.30 2.57
CA LEU A 20 0.61 13.41 2.99
C LEU A 20 -0.03 12.70 1.78
N LEU A 21 -0.31 13.45 0.71
CA LEU A 21 -0.85 12.90 -0.53
C LEU A 21 0.13 11.89 -1.15
N ARG A 22 1.42 12.21 -1.20
CA ARG A 22 2.45 11.31 -1.71
C ARG A 22 2.58 10.03 -0.88
N ALA A 23 2.58 10.13 0.46
CA ALA A 23 2.63 8.96 1.33
C ALA A 23 1.43 8.02 1.15
N SER A 24 0.28 8.56 0.76
CA SER A 24 -0.93 7.77 0.50
C SER A 24 -0.85 7.07 -0.86
N ALA A 25 -0.25 7.71 -1.87
CA ALA A 25 -0.05 7.14 -3.20
C ALA A 25 0.98 6.00 -3.23
N GLU A 26 1.99 6.04 -2.35
CA GLU A 26 3.02 5.00 -2.22
C GLU A 26 2.55 3.78 -1.41
N ARG A 27 1.32 3.76 -0.87
CA ARG A 27 0.79 2.58 -0.19
C ARG A 27 0.53 1.46 -1.20
N PRO A 28 1.11 0.27 -1.02
CA PRO A 28 0.74 -0.90 -1.81
C PRO A 28 -0.76 -1.11 -1.72
N ARG A 29 -1.46 -1.11 -2.86
CA ARG A 29 -2.88 -1.49 -2.88
C ARG A 29 -2.99 -2.93 -2.38
N PRO A 30 -3.99 -3.26 -1.54
CA PRO A 30 -4.29 -4.65 -1.25
C PRO A 30 -4.61 -5.34 -2.58
N ARG A 31 -3.65 -6.12 -3.06
CA ARG A 31 -3.85 -6.98 -4.23
C ARG A 31 -4.76 -8.11 -3.78
N VAL A 32 -5.74 -8.47 -4.62
CA VAL A 32 -6.45 -9.73 -4.46
C VAL A 32 -5.37 -10.81 -4.51
N ILE A 33 -5.14 -11.48 -3.38
CA ILE A 33 -4.26 -12.65 -3.32
C ILE A 33 -4.97 -13.69 -4.18
N GLY A 34 -4.41 -13.97 -5.35
CA GLY A 34 -4.92 -15.03 -6.21
C GLY A 34 -4.77 -16.38 -5.51
N PRO A 35 -5.57 -17.39 -5.87
CA PRO A 35 -5.40 -18.74 -5.33
C PRO A 35 -3.96 -19.26 -5.48
N ASP A 36 -3.25 -18.83 -6.53
CA ASP A 36 -1.85 -19.16 -6.81
C ASP A 36 -0.84 -18.57 -5.80
N ASP A 37 -1.23 -17.52 -5.06
CA ASP A 37 -0.40 -16.88 -4.01
C ASP A 37 -0.79 -17.37 -2.59
N ASP A 38 -1.82 -18.23 -2.45
CA ASP A 38 -2.24 -18.80 -1.16
C ASP A 38 -1.58 -20.17 -0.93
N PRO A 39 -0.67 -20.29 0.07
CA PRO A 39 0.01 -21.54 0.34
C PRO A 39 -0.96 -22.67 0.71
N ASP A 40 -2.09 -22.35 1.33
CA ASP A 40 -3.10 -23.35 1.71
C ASP A 40 -3.96 -23.82 0.53
N PHE A 41 -4.08 -23.01 -0.52
CA PHE A 41 -4.72 -23.43 -1.78
C PHE A 41 -3.80 -24.33 -2.61
N LEU A 42 -2.53 -23.94 -2.78
CA LEU A 42 -1.54 -24.74 -3.52
C LEU A 42 -1.34 -26.13 -2.90
N ARG A 43 -1.38 -26.23 -1.57
CA ARG A 43 -1.34 -27.52 -0.85
C ARG A 43 -2.47 -28.48 -1.25
N ARG A 44 -3.65 -27.97 -1.60
CA ARG A 44 -4.80 -28.78 -2.01
C ARG A 44 -4.69 -29.27 -3.46
N LEU A 45 -3.87 -28.61 -4.28
CA LEU A 45 -3.59 -29.02 -5.66
C LEU A 45 -2.45 -30.03 -5.76
N ASP A 46 -1.66 -30.23 -4.70
CA ASP A 46 -0.60 -31.24 -4.68
C ASP A 46 -1.22 -32.65 -4.84
N PRO A 47 -0.91 -33.38 -5.93
CA PRO A 47 -1.50 -34.70 -6.20
C PRO A 47 -1.20 -35.75 -5.13
N LYS A 48 -0.21 -35.52 -4.27
CA LYS A 48 0.17 -36.44 -3.20
C LYS A 48 -0.91 -36.57 -2.11
N ASP A 49 -1.72 -35.53 -1.91
CA ASP A 49 -2.81 -35.48 -0.93
C ASP A 49 -4.20 -35.67 -1.56
N ASN A 50 -4.26 -35.95 -2.87
CA ASN A 50 -5.52 -36.21 -3.57
C ASN A 50 -5.74 -37.73 -3.72
N PRO A 51 -6.52 -38.38 -2.83
CA PRO A 51 -6.97 -39.75 -3.05
C PRO A 51 -7.99 -39.74 -4.20
N ARG A 52 -7.50 -39.73 -5.44
CA ARG A 52 -8.29 -40.05 -6.61
C ARG A 52 -8.67 -41.53 -6.50
N ASN A 53 -9.87 -41.76 -6.00
CA ASN A 53 -10.56 -43.05 -6.02
C ASN A 53 -10.96 -43.40 -7.46
#